data_AF-A0A7X6HRI7-F1
#
_entry.id   AF-A0A7X6HRI7-F1
#
_cell.length_a   1.000
_cell.length_b   1.000
_cell.length_c   1.000
_cell.angle_alpha   90.00
_cell.angle_beta   90.00
_cell.angle_gamma   90.00
#
_symmetry.space_group_name_H-M   'P 1'
#
loop_
_entity.id
_entity.type
_entity.pdbx_description
1 polymer ?
#
loop_
_entity_poly.entity_id
_entity_poly.type
_entity_poly.pdbx_seq_one_letter_code
_entity_poly.pdbx_strand_id
1 'polypeptide(L)'
;MVGTAITAGQNLTPAQIGQLFFQSTAGFSGANFSYSATDNRGATGLATAQIALRPSPTPAPAPVPANRAPITNNANTAIAPSSSSNLRGLGANDSDGTIASFAIDTLPPTAQGTLFVGNPSAGGTAAIAGQILTPTQIGQLFFQSTSSFTGANFIYSATDNLGAVSPATATISVLQPGVNLPPAVSSPNINLQPNSSANLRGLGATDPDGSIASFTINTLPAASQGVLFLGNPASGGTAVTADQTLTAAQIEQLFFQSTGTFTAASFSYSAADDRGAIATATIQIAAIAPAPSPTPSPVPVPVPVPVPVPVPVPVPVPVPISRIRQFPYPYRTIT
;
A
#
# COMPACT_ATOMS: atom_id res chain seq x y z
N MET A 1 7.86 46.38 -67.04
CA MET A 1 7.16 47.37 -67.90
C MET A 1 8.06 47.63 -69.10
N VAL A 2 7.56 47.51 -70.32
CA VAL A 2 8.29 47.94 -71.52
C VAL A 2 7.89 49.39 -71.77
N GLY A 3 8.77 50.33 -71.43
CA GLY A 3 8.61 51.75 -71.74
C GLY A 3 9.48 52.13 -72.93
N THR A 4 9.07 53.15 -73.68
CA THR A 4 9.93 53.77 -74.71
C THR A 4 10.84 54.79 -74.04
N ALA A 5 12.14 54.74 -74.34
CA ALA A 5 13.08 55.72 -73.82
C ALA A 5 12.75 57.13 -74.33
N ILE A 6 12.73 58.10 -73.43
CA ILE A 6 12.61 59.51 -73.80
C ILE A 6 13.98 60.09 -74.14
N THR A 7 14.01 61.05 -75.05
CA THR A 7 15.24 61.77 -75.46
C THR A 7 15.21 63.21 -74.97
N ALA A 8 16.38 63.81 -74.79
CA ALA A 8 16.49 65.21 -74.37
C ALA A 8 15.83 66.14 -75.41
N GLY A 9 15.02 67.09 -74.94
CA GLY A 9 14.27 68.02 -75.81
C GLY A 9 12.99 67.44 -76.41
N GLN A 10 12.63 66.19 -76.09
CA GLN A 10 11.37 65.60 -76.53
C GLN A 10 10.17 66.31 -75.86
N ASN A 11 9.24 66.82 -76.66
CA ASN A 11 7.98 67.38 -76.16
C ASN A 11 7.05 66.26 -75.69
N LEU A 12 6.61 66.35 -74.43
CA LEU A 12 5.66 65.43 -73.83
C LEU A 12 4.34 66.13 -73.54
N THR A 13 3.22 65.44 -73.74
CA THR A 13 1.91 65.90 -73.27
C THR A 13 1.82 65.83 -71.75
N PRO A 14 0.89 66.59 -71.13
CA PRO A 14 0.64 66.50 -69.68
C PRO A 14 0.32 65.07 -69.20
N ALA A 15 -0.35 64.26 -70.02
CA ALA A 15 -0.63 62.86 -69.68
C ALA A 15 0.65 61.99 -69.71
N GLN A 16 1.53 62.22 -70.68
CA GLN A 16 2.78 61.45 -70.82
C GLN A 16 3.80 61.77 -69.72
N ILE A 17 3.93 63.03 -69.30
CA ILE A 17 4.88 63.38 -68.23
C ILE A 17 4.49 62.76 -66.89
N GLY A 18 3.19 62.58 -66.63
CA GLY A 18 2.68 61.89 -65.43
C GLY A 18 2.88 60.38 -65.42
N GLN A 19 3.37 59.79 -66.52
CA GLN A 19 3.58 58.35 -66.69
C GLN A 19 5.06 57.97 -66.78
N LEU A 20 5.97 58.90 -66.50
CA LEU A 20 7.40 58.62 -66.58
C LEU A 20 7.82 57.64 -65.48
N PHE A 21 8.65 56.67 -65.87
CA PHE A 21 9.31 55.73 -64.96
C PHE A 21 10.82 55.90 -65.09
N PHE A 22 11.52 55.78 -63.96
CA PHE A 22 12.98 55.76 -63.94
C PHE A 22 13.47 54.33 -63.69
N GLN A 23 14.32 53.84 -64.58
CA GLN A 23 15.00 52.55 -64.42
C GLN A 23 16.46 52.82 -64.05
N SER A 24 16.82 52.55 -62.79
CA SER A 24 18.21 52.66 -62.33
C SER A 24 19.07 51.50 -62.82
N THR A 25 20.37 51.75 -63.01
CA THR A 25 21.38 50.71 -63.20
C THR A 25 21.96 50.24 -61.85
N ALA A 26 22.67 49.11 -61.85
CA ALA A 26 23.47 48.70 -60.70
C ALA A 26 24.50 49.80 -60.37
N GLY A 27 24.61 50.16 -59.07
CA GLY A 27 25.51 51.23 -58.62
C GLY A 27 24.94 52.65 -58.73
N PHE A 28 23.67 52.82 -59.10
CA PHE A 28 23.01 54.13 -59.07
C PHE A 28 23.09 54.76 -57.68
N SER A 29 23.63 55.98 -57.57
CA SER A 29 23.78 56.72 -56.31
C SER A 29 22.87 57.94 -56.18
N GLY A 30 21.99 58.16 -57.17
CA GLY A 30 21.15 59.35 -57.31
C GLY A 30 21.35 60.00 -58.69
N ALA A 31 20.35 60.76 -59.14
CA ALA A 31 20.44 61.56 -60.37
C ALA A 31 19.52 62.78 -60.33
N ASN A 32 19.84 63.77 -61.16
CA ASN A 32 19.08 64.99 -61.34
C ASN A 32 18.81 65.18 -62.84
N PHE A 33 17.65 65.74 -63.20
CA PHE A 33 17.39 66.16 -64.58
C PHE A 33 16.53 67.42 -64.61
N SER A 34 16.72 68.26 -65.62
CA SER A 34 15.91 69.46 -65.84
C SER A 34 14.80 69.21 -66.86
N TYR A 35 13.65 69.84 -66.67
CA TYR A 35 12.56 69.86 -67.63
C TYR A 35 11.93 71.25 -67.69
N SER A 36 11.24 71.53 -68.78
CA SER A 36 10.48 72.77 -68.96
C SER A 36 9.02 72.49 -69.27
N ALA A 37 8.12 73.36 -68.81
CA ALA A 37 6.71 73.35 -69.19
C ALA A 37 6.38 74.65 -69.93
N THR A 38 5.73 74.55 -71.08
CA THR A 38 5.27 75.70 -71.88
C THR A 38 3.75 75.76 -71.86
N ASP A 39 3.18 76.92 -71.54
CA ASP A 39 1.74 77.12 -71.52
C ASP A 39 1.14 77.34 -72.92
N ASN A 40 -0.19 77.48 -73.00
CA ASN A 40 -0.91 77.69 -74.26
C ASN A 40 -0.71 79.09 -74.87
N ARG A 41 0.07 79.96 -74.24
CA ARG A 41 0.47 81.28 -74.74
C ARG A 41 1.97 81.35 -75.08
N GLY A 42 2.68 80.22 -74.97
CA GLY A 42 4.09 80.09 -75.34
C GLY A 42 5.06 80.49 -74.22
N ALA A 43 4.60 80.75 -73.00
CA ALA A 43 5.48 81.05 -71.87
C ALA A 43 6.05 79.76 -71.27
N THR A 44 7.37 79.72 -71.04
CA THR A 44 8.07 78.52 -70.56
C THR A 44 8.62 78.70 -69.14
N GLY A 45 8.38 77.74 -68.26
CA GLY A 45 9.00 77.64 -66.94
C GLY A 45 9.96 76.44 -66.85
N LEU A 46 11.11 76.62 -66.18
CA LEU A 46 12.13 75.58 -65.99
C LEU A 46 12.08 75.01 -64.56
N ALA A 47 12.29 73.71 -64.44
CA ALA A 47 12.38 73.00 -63.16
C ALA A 47 13.45 71.91 -63.21
N THR A 48 13.91 71.47 -62.03
CA THR A 48 14.83 70.33 -61.87
C THR A 48 14.18 69.30 -60.97
N ALA A 49 14.21 68.04 -61.39
CA ALA A 49 13.77 66.88 -60.63
C ALA A 49 14.98 66.10 -60.11
N GLN A 50 14.84 65.54 -58.91
CA GLN A 50 15.86 64.71 -58.26
C GLN A 50 15.32 63.32 -57.97
N ILE A 51 16.14 62.31 -58.23
CA ILE A 51 15.87 60.89 -57.95
C ILE A 51 16.94 60.43 -56.96
N ALA A 52 16.53 60.04 -55.76
CA ALA A 52 17.44 59.59 -54.70
C ALA A 52 17.15 58.14 -54.31
N LEU A 53 18.19 57.41 -53.89
CA LEU A 53 18.02 56.13 -53.22
C LEU A 53 17.39 56.35 -51.84
N ARG A 54 16.45 55.48 -51.44
CA ARG A 54 16.16 55.28 -50.02
C ARG A 54 17.21 54.34 -49.44
N PRO A 55 17.96 54.72 -48.39
CA PRO A 55 18.84 53.77 -47.73
C PRO A 55 18.02 52.60 -47.18
N SER A 56 18.47 51.38 -47.46
CA SER A 56 17.90 50.19 -46.82
C SER A 56 18.28 50.22 -45.34
N PRO A 57 17.35 50.07 -44.39
CA PRO A 57 17.71 50.02 -42.98
C PRO A 57 18.62 48.81 -42.75
N THR A 58 19.82 49.05 -42.20
CA THR A 58 20.67 47.97 -41.70
C THR A 58 19.91 47.26 -40.58
N PRO A 59 19.71 45.92 -40.62
CA PRO A 59 19.06 45.20 -39.54
C PRO A 59 19.84 45.42 -38.25
N ALA A 60 19.18 45.90 -37.19
CA ALA A 60 19.76 45.91 -35.87
C ALA A 60 20.07 44.45 -35.44
N PRO A 61 21.19 44.19 -34.75
CA PRO A 61 21.45 42.85 -34.22
C PRO A 61 20.28 42.41 -33.35
N ALA A 62 19.80 41.18 -33.57
CA ALA A 62 18.74 40.61 -32.77
C ALA A 62 19.16 40.56 -31.29
N PRO A 63 18.27 40.88 -30.34
CA PRO A 63 18.59 40.77 -28.92
C PRO A 63 18.96 39.33 -28.58
N VAL A 64 20.11 39.13 -27.91
CA VAL A 64 20.49 37.83 -27.36
C VAL A 64 19.50 37.50 -26.24
N PRO A 65 18.91 36.29 -26.19
CA PRO A 65 18.04 35.89 -25.08
C PRO A 65 18.75 36.06 -23.74
N ALA A 66 18.06 36.60 -22.74
CA ALA A 66 18.60 36.68 -21.39
C ALA A 66 18.75 35.27 -20.80
N ASN A 67 19.88 34.98 -20.16
CA ASN A 67 20.08 33.73 -19.43
C ASN A 67 19.05 33.61 -18.30
N ARG A 68 18.41 32.46 -18.16
CA ARG A 68 17.53 32.15 -17.04
C ARG A 68 18.23 31.17 -16.11
N ALA A 69 18.14 31.44 -14.81
CA ALA A 69 18.70 30.56 -13.79
C ALA A 69 18.12 29.14 -13.86
N PRO A 70 18.90 28.11 -13.45
CA PRO A 70 18.41 26.76 -13.34
C PRO A 70 17.33 26.63 -12.25
N ILE A 71 16.61 25.51 -12.24
CA ILE A 71 15.68 25.12 -11.19
C ILE A 71 16.31 23.97 -10.42
N THR A 72 16.79 24.25 -9.21
CA THR A 72 17.41 23.26 -8.32
C THR A 72 16.35 22.49 -7.55
N ASN A 73 16.51 21.17 -7.45
CA ASN A 73 15.52 20.30 -6.80
C ASN A 73 15.58 20.46 -5.28
N ASN A 74 14.43 20.60 -4.62
CA ASN A 74 14.37 20.24 -3.20
C ASN A 74 14.43 18.71 -3.10
N ALA A 75 15.19 18.21 -2.13
CA ALA A 75 15.37 16.77 -1.93
C ALA A 75 14.96 16.37 -0.52
N ASN A 76 14.30 15.22 -0.40
CA ASN A 76 13.84 14.68 0.87
C ASN A 76 14.25 13.21 0.95
N THR A 77 14.99 12.85 2.00
CA THR A 77 15.40 11.46 2.26
C THR A 77 15.12 11.11 3.72
N ALA A 78 14.53 9.94 3.97
CA ALA A 78 14.34 9.42 5.33
C ALA A 78 15.38 8.34 5.63
N ILE A 79 16.04 8.42 6.79
CA ILE A 79 17.08 7.46 7.20
C ILE A 79 16.95 7.09 8.68
N ALA A 80 17.41 5.90 9.06
CA ALA A 80 17.43 5.50 10.46
C ALA A 80 18.55 6.24 11.24
N PRO A 81 18.42 6.41 12.56
CA PRO A 81 19.56 6.77 13.41
C PRO A 81 20.71 5.76 13.30
N SER A 82 21.94 6.20 13.55
CA SER A 82 23.16 5.37 13.46
C SER A 82 23.33 4.64 12.11
N SER A 83 22.92 5.27 11.00
CA SER A 83 22.97 4.68 9.66
C SER A 83 23.68 5.59 8.66
N SER A 84 24.09 5.03 7.52
CA SER A 84 24.66 5.78 6.41
C SER A 84 23.85 5.50 5.16
N SER A 85 23.45 6.53 4.43
CA SER A 85 22.60 6.39 3.24
C SER A 85 22.93 7.42 2.17
N ASN A 86 22.85 7.00 0.91
CA ASN A 86 22.95 7.88 -0.25
C ASN A 86 21.72 8.79 -0.32
N LEU A 87 21.95 10.09 -0.53
CA LEU A 87 20.90 11.08 -0.67
C LEU A 87 20.39 11.10 -2.11
N ARG A 88 19.09 10.84 -2.28
CA ARG A 88 18.45 10.79 -3.60
C ARG A 88 17.65 12.07 -3.86
N GLY A 89 17.40 12.35 -5.14
CA GLY A 89 16.58 13.49 -5.58
C GLY A 89 17.32 14.82 -5.70
N LEU A 90 18.60 14.86 -5.31
CA LEU A 90 19.47 16.01 -5.56
C LEU A 90 19.73 16.18 -7.06
N GLY A 91 19.79 17.43 -7.51
CA GLY A 91 19.99 17.79 -8.91
C GLY A 91 19.36 19.14 -9.25
N ALA A 92 19.34 19.47 -10.53
CA ALA A 92 18.72 20.66 -11.10
C ALA A 92 18.39 20.44 -12.58
N ASN A 93 17.51 21.29 -13.12
CA ASN A 93 17.20 21.37 -14.55
C ASN A 93 17.38 22.80 -15.05
N ASP A 94 17.82 22.95 -16.29
CA ASP A 94 17.96 24.23 -16.97
C ASP A 94 17.24 24.14 -18.32
N SER A 95 16.45 25.16 -18.68
CA SER A 95 15.61 25.12 -19.90
C SER A 95 16.24 25.82 -21.10
N ASP A 96 17.29 26.60 -20.88
CA ASP A 96 18.03 27.37 -21.89
C ASP A 96 19.53 27.08 -21.85
N GLY A 97 19.97 26.17 -20.99
CA GLY A 97 21.35 25.74 -20.87
C GLY A 97 21.53 24.36 -20.24
N THR A 98 22.67 24.19 -19.59
CA THR A 98 23.12 22.97 -18.92
C THR A 98 23.66 23.32 -17.53
N ILE A 99 23.59 22.37 -16.60
CA ILE A 99 24.15 22.57 -15.25
C ILE A 99 25.67 22.40 -15.29
N ALA A 100 26.41 23.45 -14.92
CA ALA A 100 27.86 23.44 -14.86
C ALA A 100 28.38 22.83 -13.54
N SER A 101 27.76 23.17 -12.41
CA SER A 101 28.20 22.69 -11.09
C SER A 101 27.13 22.81 -10.01
N PHE A 102 27.39 22.19 -8.87
CA PHE A 102 26.63 22.36 -7.63
C PHE A 102 27.55 22.86 -6.52
N ALA A 103 27.03 23.63 -5.56
CA ALA A 103 27.75 24.05 -4.36
C ALA A 103 27.02 23.60 -3.10
N ILE A 104 27.75 23.12 -2.10
CA ILE A 104 27.21 22.83 -0.75
C ILE A 104 27.25 24.11 0.08
N ASP A 105 26.16 24.88 0.08
CA ASP A 105 26.14 26.21 0.70
C ASP A 105 26.17 26.14 2.23
N THR A 106 25.48 25.15 2.81
CA THR A 106 25.52 24.87 4.25
C THR A 106 25.71 23.38 4.52
N LEU A 107 26.12 23.04 5.74
CA LEU A 107 26.23 21.66 6.21
C LEU A 107 25.14 21.35 7.24
N PRO A 108 24.69 20.08 7.34
CA PRO A 108 23.89 19.63 8.47
C PRO A 108 24.59 19.88 9.82
N PRO A 109 23.84 20.08 10.92
CA PRO A 109 24.44 20.13 12.26
C PRO A 109 25.17 18.83 12.58
N THR A 110 26.41 18.92 13.06
CA THR A 110 27.26 17.75 13.37
C THR A 110 26.67 16.82 14.43
N ALA A 111 25.83 17.35 15.32
CA ALA A 111 25.08 16.56 16.30
C ALA A 111 24.08 15.58 15.66
N GLN A 112 23.64 15.87 14.44
CA GLN A 112 22.69 15.05 13.68
C GLN A 112 23.42 14.06 12.76
N GLY A 113 24.58 14.43 12.24
CA GLY A 113 25.38 13.57 11.38
C GLY A 113 26.40 14.34 10.55
N THR A 114 27.06 13.63 9.64
CA THR A 114 28.06 14.18 8.71
C THR A 114 27.68 13.87 7.27
N LEU A 115 27.81 14.87 6.39
CA LEU A 115 27.62 14.75 4.95
C LEU A 115 28.94 14.32 4.29
N PHE A 116 28.89 13.39 3.34
CA PHE A 116 30.05 12.86 2.62
C PHE A 116 29.84 12.89 1.12
N VAL A 117 30.93 13.12 0.37
CA VAL A 117 31.02 12.84 -1.06
C VAL A 117 31.54 11.42 -1.23
N GLY A 118 30.68 10.54 -1.72
CA GLY A 118 30.92 9.10 -1.80
C GLY A 118 30.50 8.33 -0.54
N ASN A 119 30.47 7.00 -0.62
CA ASN A 119 30.09 6.15 0.50
C ASN A 119 31.16 6.19 1.62
N PRO A 120 30.82 6.60 2.86
CA PRO A 120 31.77 6.70 3.97
C PRO A 120 32.48 5.37 4.27
N SER A 121 31.77 4.24 4.17
CA SER A 121 32.33 2.90 4.41
C SER A 121 33.26 2.42 3.30
N ALA A 122 33.29 3.12 2.17
CA ALA A 122 34.17 2.84 1.02
C ALA A 122 35.19 3.97 0.79
N GLY A 123 35.49 4.78 1.81
CA GLY A 123 36.47 5.86 1.73
C GLY A 123 35.94 7.19 1.22
N GLY A 124 34.63 7.43 1.29
CA GLY A 124 34.03 8.74 1.03
C GLY A 124 34.65 9.83 1.90
N THR A 125 34.66 11.07 1.38
CA THR A 125 35.28 12.22 2.06
C THR A 125 34.21 13.12 2.65
N ALA A 126 34.44 13.66 3.84
CA ALA A 126 33.49 14.59 4.46
C ALA A 126 33.32 15.83 3.59
N ALA A 127 32.08 16.23 3.35
CA ALA A 127 31.78 17.42 2.58
C ALA A 127 32.09 18.67 3.41
N ILE A 128 32.48 19.75 2.71
CA ILE A 128 32.74 21.06 3.34
C ILE A 128 31.77 22.12 2.80
N ALA A 129 31.46 23.13 3.62
CA ALA A 129 30.68 24.27 3.15
C ALA A 129 31.45 25.02 2.05
N GLY A 130 30.74 25.45 1.00
CA GLY A 130 31.28 26.01 -0.23
C GLY A 130 31.88 24.98 -1.20
N GLN A 131 31.82 23.67 -0.91
CA GLN A 131 32.39 22.66 -1.81
C GLN A 131 31.65 22.65 -3.15
N ILE A 132 32.41 22.79 -4.23
CA ILE A 132 31.91 22.67 -5.60
C ILE A 132 31.96 21.20 -6.04
N LEU A 133 30.83 20.71 -6.55
CA LEU A 133 30.61 19.35 -7.02
C LEU A 133 30.21 19.37 -8.50
N THR A 134 30.68 18.37 -9.24
CA THR A 134 30.22 18.10 -10.60
C THR A 134 28.79 17.55 -10.61
N PRO A 135 28.09 17.59 -11.76
CA PRO A 135 26.77 16.96 -11.90
C PRO A 135 26.73 15.46 -11.54
N THR A 136 27.85 14.74 -11.66
CA THR A 136 27.93 13.34 -11.23
C THR A 136 28.10 13.22 -9.71
N GLN A 137 28.91 14.08 -9.10
CA GLN A 137 29.23 14.00 -7.66
C GLN A 137 28.06 14.35 -6.75
N ILE A 138 27.14 15.23 -7.17
CA ILE A 138 25.97 15.57 -6.35
C ILE A 138 25.08 14.34 -6.07
N GLY A 139 24.99 13.41 -7.03
CA GLY A 139 24.29 12.13 -6.87
C GLY A 139 25.04 11.11 -6.01
N GLN A 140 26.28 11.41 -5.61
CA GLN A 140 27.13 10.56 -4.79
C GLN A 140 27.15 11.01 -3.33
N LEU A 141 26.33 12.00 -2.93
CA LEU A 141 26.29 12.42 -1.54
C LEU A 141 25.69 11.33 -0.64
N PHE A 142 26.33 11.13 0.50
CA PHE A 142 25.85 10.28 1.59
C PHE A 142 25.71 11.12 2.85
N PHE A 143 24.76 10.75 3.69
CA PHE A 143 24.68 11.27 5.05
C PHE A 143 24.80 10.12 6.05
N GLN A 144 25.72 10.28 7.00
CA GLN A 144 25.93 9.37 8.11
C GLN A 144 25.33 9.99 9.37
N SER A 145 24.21 9.42 9.85
CA SER A 145 23.50 9.90 11.03
C SER A 145 24.17 9.46 12.32
N THR A 146 24.03 10.28 13.38
CA THR A 146 24.39 9.89 14.74
C THR A 146 23.30 9.03 15.38
N SER A 147 23.57 8.47 16.57
CA SER A 147 22.58 7.74 17.35
C SER A 147 21.46 8.64 17.92
N SER A 148 21.73 9.94 18.04
CA SER A 148 20.76 10.96 18.48
C SER A 148 20.09 11.68 17.31
N PHE A 149 20.13 11.12 16.10
CA PHE A 149 19.57 11.75 14.92
C PHE A 149 18.05 11.92 15.02
N THR A 150 17.58 13.16 14.92
CA THR A 150 16.16 13.54 14.95
C THR A 150 15.70 14.19 13.65
N GLY A 151 16.63 14.49 12.75
CA GLY A 151 16.39 15.19 11.49
C GLY A 151 17.43 16.29 11.25
N ALA A 152 17.70 16.57 9.98
CA ALA A 152 18.63 17.62 9.59
C ALA A 152 18.25 18.20 8.21
N ASN A 153 18.85 19.34 7.88
CA ASN A 153 18.77 19.90 6.54
C ASN A 153 20.11 20.55 6.16
N PHE A 154 20.30 20.75 4.86
CA PHE A 154 21.35 21.58 4.31
C PHE A 154 20.87 22.29 3.04
N ILE A 155 21.55 23.37 2.68
CA ILE A 155 21.28 24.14 1.48
C ILE A 155 22.38 23.83 0.46
N TYR A 156 21.97 23.66 -0.79
CA TYR A 156 22.87 23.52 -1.92
C TYR A 156 22.33 24.32 -3.11
N SER A 157 23.21 24.71 -4.02
CA SER A 157 22.84 25.50 -5.19
C SER A 157 23.36 24.85 -6.47
N ALA A 158 22.68 25.11 -7.59
CA ALA A 158 23.15 24.75 -8.93
C ALA A 158 23.55 26.02 -9.68
N THR A 159 24.63 25.93 -10.46
CA THR A 159 25.09 26.99 -11.36
C THR A 159 25.04 26.47 -12.80
N ASP A 160 24.41 27.21 -13.70
CA ASP A 160 24.35 26.86 -15.13
C ASP A 160 25.65 27.21 -15.90
N ASN A 161 25.70 26.88 -17.18
CA ASN A 161 26.84 27.14 -18.06
C ASN A 161 27.04 28.62 -18.45
N LEU A 162 26.17 29.51 -17.99
CA LEU A 162 26.22 30.96 -18.19
C LEU A 162 26.37 31.72 -16.85
N GLY A 163 26.50 30.99 -15.73
CA GLY A 163 26.82 31.50 -14.40
C GLY A 163 25.62 31.88 -13.54
N ALA A 164 24.37 31.65 -13.94
CA ALA A 164 23.24 31.91 -13.04
C ALA A 164 23.07 30.78 -12.02
N VAL A 165 22.67 31.17 -10.81
CA VAL A 165 22.67 30.32 -9.61
C VAL A 165 21.27 30.16 -9.05
N SER A 166 20.93 28.97 -8.58
CA SER A 166 19.63 28.65 -7.99
C SER A 166 19.78 27.76 -6.75
N PRO A 167 19.34 28.20 -5.55
CA PRO A 167 19.44 27.42 -4.32
C PRO A 167 18.27 26.45 -4.14
N ALA A 168 18.50 25.37 -3.39
CA ALA A 168 17.47 24.45 -2.91
C ALA A 168 17.81 23.91 -1.52
N THR A 169 16.81 23.38 -0.83
CA THR A 169 16.96 22.74 0.47
C THR A 169 16.88 21.22 0.33
N ALA A 170 17.86 20.53 0.91
CA ALA A 170 17.83 19.11 1.11
C ALA A 170 17.47 18.81 2.58
N THR A 171 16.38 18.07 2.79
CA THR A 171 15.88 17.67 4.11
C THR A 171 16.12 16.18 4.33
N ILE A 172 16.67 15.85 5.48
CA ILE A 172 16.96 14.49 5.90
C ILE A 172 16.11 14.24 7.15
N SER A 173 15.07 13.42 7.03
CA SER A 173 14.17 13.10 8.14
C SER A 173 14.54 11.78 8.81
N VAL A 174 14.11 11.63 10.05
CA VAL A 174 14.20 10.34 10.74
C VAL A 174 13.23 9.34 10.10
N LEU A 175 13.75 8.20 9.68
CA LEU A 175 12.94 7.03 9.37
C LEU A 175 12.58 6.38 10.70
N GLN A 176 11.35 6.63 11.15
CA GLN A 176 10.82 5.92 12.31
C GLN A 176 10.58 4.45 11.93
N PRO A 177 10.97 3.48 12.77
CA PRO A 177 10.44 2.13 12.64
C PRO A 177 8.92 2.21 12.62
N GLY A 178 8.25 1.38 11.80
CA GLY A 178 6.80 1.27 11.86
C GLY A 178 6.32 0.99 13.29
N VAL A 179 5.10 1.44 13.63
CA VAL A 179 4.48 1.10 14.92
C VAL A 179 4.47 -0.42 15.03
N ASN A 180 5.08 -0.97 16.08
CA ASN A 180 5.09 -2.41 16.34
C ASN A 180 3.65 -2.91 16.50
N LEU A 181 3.21 -3.84 15.66
CA LEU A 181 1.89 -4.43 15.77
C LEU A 181 1.97 -5.65 16.71
N PRO A 182 1.04 -5.80 17.67
CA PRO A 182 1.07 -6.95 18.56
C PRO A 182 0.82 -8.27 17.79
N PRO A 183 1.30 -9.41 18.32
CA PRO A 183 1.01 -10.72 17.75
C PRO A 183 -0.47 -11.01 17.56
N ALA A 184 -0.80 -11.84 16.56
CA ALA A 184 -2.10 -12.48 16.42
C ALA A 184 -2.05 -13.90 17.02
N VAL A 185 -2.63 -14.07 18.20
CA VAL A 185 -2.66 -15.34 18.96
C VAL A 185 -3.78 -16.27 18.50
N SER A 186 -3.50 -17.57 18.45
CA SER A 186 -4.46 -18.61 18.07
C SER A 186 -5.27 -19.11 19.27
N SER A 187 -6.59 -19.18 19.14
CA SER A 187 -7.48 -19.64 20.22
C SER A 187 -8.39 -20.79 19.76
N PRO A 188 -7.85 -22.01 19.58
CA PRO A 188 -8.66 -23.16 19.21
C PRO A 188 -9.64 -23.56 20.32
N ASN A 189 -10.83 -24.03 19.94
CA ASN A 189 -11.71 -24.76 20.84
C ASN A 189 -11.27 -26.22 20.87
N ILE A 190 -11.06 -26.76 22.06
CA ILE A 190 -10.55 -28.12 22.25
C ILE A 190 -11.62 -28.94 22.96
N ASN A 191 -11.92 -30.13 22.43
CA ASN A 191 -12.83 -31.06 23.08
C ASN A 191 -12.03 -32.26 23.59
N LEU A 192 -12.31 -32.68 24.83
CA LEU A 192 -11.58 -33.76 25.49
C LEU A 192 -12.54 -34.68 26.25
N GLN A 193 -12.28 -35.98 26.28
CA GLN A 193 -13.05 -36.90 27.10
C GLN A 193 -12.66 -36.74 28.59
N PRO A 194 -13.57 -36.91 29.56
CA PRO A 194 -13.20 -37.02 30.97
C PRO A 194 -12.20 -38.16 31.22
N ASN A 195 -11.31 -37.97 32.21
CA ASN A 195 -10.24 -38.90 32.57
C ASN A 195 -9.30 -39.28 31.40
N SER A 196 -8.94 -38.30 30.56
CA SER A 196 -8.08 -38.52 29.40
C SER A 196 -7.07 -37.39 29.21
N SER A 197 -6.10 -37.58 28.31
CA SER A 197 -5.11 -36.56 27.97
C SER A 197 -5.03 -36.35 26.47
N ALA A 198 -4.92 -35.09 26.03
CA ALA A 198 -4.70 -34.75 24.63
C ALA A 198 -3.70 -33.61 24.47
N ASN A 199 -2.98 -33.63 23.34
CA ASN A 199 -2.16 -32.52 22.89
C ASN A 199 -3.06 -31.35 22.45
N LEU A 200 -2.72 -30.15 22.88
CA LEU A 200 -3.45 -28.93 22.57
C LEU A 200 -2.95 -28.37 21.23
N ARG A 201 -3.32 -29.03 20.14
CA ARG A 201 -2.92 -28.61 18.78
C ARG A 201 -3.51 -27.25 18.42
N GLY A 202 -2.73 -26.43 17.71
CA GLY A 202 -3.19 -25.15 17.15
C GLY A 202 -3.06 -23.97 18.11
N LEU A 203 -2.32 -24.14 19.21
CA LEU A 203 -1.82 -23.02 20.01
C LEU A 203 -0.63 -22.39 19.28
N GLY A 204 -0.49 -21.07 19.37
CA GLY A 204 0.60 -20.36 18.71
C GLY A 204 0.21 -18.93 18.39
N ALA A 205 1.06 -18.25 17.64
CA ALA A 205 0.79 -16.89 17.17
C ALA A 205 1.54 -16.62 15.87
N THR A 206 1.06 -15.63 15.13
CA THR A 206 1.76 -15.02 13.99
C THR A 206 1.99 -13.55 14.26
N ASP A 207 3.09 -13.00 13.77
CA ASP A 207 3.38 -11.58 13.91
C ASP A 207 3.29 -10.86 12.55
N PRO A 208 2.47 -9.80 12.41
CA PRO A 208 2.32 -9.08 11.14
C PRO A 208 3.56 -8.32 10.67
N ASP A 209 4.45 -7.90 11.57
CA ASP A 209 5.56 -6.99 11.26
C ASP A 209 6.88 -7.33 11.96
N GLY A 210 6.97 -8.53 12.56
CA GLY A 210 8.14 -9.07 13.24
C GLY A 210 8.14 -10.60 13.35
N SER A 211 8.63 -11.11 14.48
CA SER A 211 8.67 -12.55 14.79
C SER A 211 8.28 -12.80 16.23
N ILE A 212 7.69 -13.97 16.53
CA ILE A 212 7.35 -14.34 17.90
C ILE A 212 8.61 -14.68 18.69
N ALA A 213 8.88 -13.94 19.76
CA ALA A 213 10.01 -14.18 20.65
C ALA A 213 9.70 -15.26 21.70
N SER A 214 8.50 -15.26 22.28
CA SER A 214 8.14 -16.22 23.33
C SER A 214 6.63 -16.34 23.54
N PHE A 215 6.24 -17.38 24.27
CA PHE A 215 4.90 -17.55 24.81
C PHE A 215 4.94 -17.64 26.34
N THR A 216 3.92 -17.15 27.03
CA THR A 216 3.81 -17.27 28.49
C THR A 216 2.45 -17.83 28.89
N ILE A 217 2.42 -18.80 29.80
CA ILE A 217 1.18 -19.37 30.34
C ILE A 217 0.70 -18.53 31.51
N ASN A 218 -0.19 -17.57 31.26
CA ASN A 218 -0.57 -16.57 32.27
C ASN A 218 -1.47 -17.17 33.38
N THR A 219 -2.38 -18.08 33.00
CA THR A 219 -3.25 -18.76 33.97
C THR A 219 -3.29 -20.24 33.69
N LEU A 220 -3.59 -21.03 34.72
CA LEU A 220 -3.76 -22.49 34.62
C LEU A 220 -5.22 -22.87 34.87
N PRO A 221 -5.69 -24.01 34.33
CA PRO A 221 -6.94 -24.63 34.76
C PRO A 221 -6.94 -24.92 36.27
N ALA A 222 -8.12 -24.96 36.89
CA ALA A 222 -8.21 -25.40 38.28
C ALA A 222 -7.78 -26.87 38.38
N ALA A 223 -7.04 -27.23 39.44
CA ALA A 223 -6.55 -28.60 39.63
C ALA A 223 -7.66 -29.66 39.70
N SER A 224 -8.89 -29.26 40.09
CA SER A 224 -10.07 -30.14 40.08
C SER A 224 -10.58 -30.45 38.66
N GLN A 225 -10.23 -29.64 37.66
CA GLN A 225 -10.58 -29.82 36.25
C GLN A 225 -9.51 -30.62 35.50
N GLY A 226 -8.24 -30.40 35.83
CA GLY A 226 -7.11 -31.10 35.24
C GLY A 226 -5.79 -30.37 35.43
N VAL A 227 -4.75 -30.86 34.77
CA VAL A 227 -3.38 -30.30 34.84
C VAL A 227 -2.82 -30.14 33.42
N LEU A 228 -2.14 -29.02 33.18
CA LEU A 228 -1.43 -28.75 31.94
C LEU A 228 0.01 -29.29 32.03
N PHE A 229 0.47 -29.99 30.99
CA PHE A 229 1.79 -30.59 30.89
C PHE A 229 2.52 -30.13 29.64
N LEU A 230 3.84 -29.97 29.74
CA LEU A 230 4.74 -29.89 28.61
C LEU A 230 5.21 -31.30 28.27
N GLY A 231 4.83 -31.78 27.08
CA GLY A 231 4.98 -33.17 26.66
C GLY A 231 3.85 -34.08 27.15
N ASN A 232 3.81 -35.32 26.64
CA ASN A 232 2.75 -36.27 26.99
C ASN A 232 2.90 -36.72 28.47
N PRO A 233 1.88 -36.53 29.32
CA PRO A 233 1.93 -36.95 30.73
C PRO A 233 2.14 -38.46 30.91
N ALA A 234 1.61 -39.29 29.99
CA ALA A 234 1.82 -40.74 30.03
C ALA A 234 3.27 -41.16 29.71
N SER A 235 4.09 -40.24 29.19
CA SER A 235 5.49 -40.45 28.83
C SER A 235 6.45 -39.57 29.64
N GLY A 236 6.02 -39.10 30.82
CA GLY A 236 6.86 -38.29 31.71
C GLY A 236 6.85 -36.79 31.40
N GLY A 237 5.78 -36.26 30.80
CA GLY A 237 5.57 -34.82 30.65
C GLY A 237 5.68 -34.08 31.98
N THR A 238 6.12 -32.83 31.93
CA THR A 238 6.33 -32.01 33.14
C THR A 238 5.15 -31.06 33.32
N ALA A 239 4.63 -30.95 34.55
CA ALA A 239 3.54 -30.02 34.84
C ALA A 239 3.97 -28.57 34.56
N VAL A 240 3.10 -27.82 33.88
CA VAL A 240 3.33 -26.42 33.55
C VAL A 240 2.93 -25.54 34.74
N THR A 241 3.70 -24.47 34.94
CA THR A 241 3.43 -23.47 36.00
C THR A 241 2.87 -22.18 35.41
N ALA A 242 2.14 -21.41 36.23
CA ALA A 242 1.75 -20.07 35.84
C ALA A 242 3.00 -19.20 35.63
N ASP A 243 2.92 -18.28 34.68
CA ASP A 243 3.99 -17.41 34.21
C ASP A 243 5.18 -18.15 33.57
N GLN A 244 5.03 -19.44 33.26
CA GLN A 244 6.06 -20.19 32.56
C GLN A 244 6.21 -19.70 31.12
N THR A 245 7.43 -19.28 30.77
CA THR A 245 7.82 -18.93 29.40
C THR A 245 8.16 -20.17 28.59
N LEU A 246 7.62 -20.27 27.38
CA LEU A 246 7.78 -21.35 26.42
C LEU A 246 8.30 -20.81 25.08
N THR A 247 9.09 -21.62 24.40
CA THR A 247 9.47 -21.40 23.00
C THR A 247 8.32 -21.76 22.04
N ALA A 248 8.42 -21.32 20.79
CA ALA A 248 7.47 -21.70 19.74
C ALA A 248 7.34 -23.21 19.52
N ALA A 249 8.43 -23.97 19.71
CA ALA A 249 8.36 -25.44 19.62
C ALA A 249 7.69 -26.07 20.84
N GLN A 250 7.83 -25.48 22.03
CA GLN A 250 7.28 -26.03 23.27
C GLN A 250 5.78 -25.78 23.41
N ILE A 251 5.24 -24.66 22.92
CA ILE A 251 3.79 -24.41 23.03
C ILE A 251 2.96 -25.45 22.24
N GLU A 252 3.49 -25.95 21.12
CA GLU A 252 2.89 -27.04 20.32
C GLU A 252 2.97 -28.41 21.02
N GLN A 253 3.74 -28.51 22.10
CA GLN A 253 3.92 -29.73 22.89
C GLN A 253 3.07 -29.74 24.16
N LEU A 254 2.17 -28.76 24.34
CA LEU A 254 1.29 -28.74 25.50
C LEU A 254 0.24 -29.86 25.44
N PHE A 255 0.03 -30.51 26.58
CA PHE A 255 -1.02 -31.50 26.81
C PHE A 255 -1.87 -31.06 27.99
N PHE A 256 -3.18 -31.33 27.91
CA PHE A 256 -4.07 -31.22 29.07
C PHE A 256 -4.52 -32.61 29.49
N GLN A 257 -4.38 -32.92 30.78
CA GLN A 257 -4.89 -34.15 31.39
C GLN A 257 -6.12 -33.80 32.24
N SER A 258 -7.29 -34.28 31.84
CA SER A 258 -8.55 -34.03 32.52
C SER A 258 -8.78 -34.98 33.69
N THR A 259 -9.54 -34.52 34.69
CA THR A 259 -10.03 -35.38 35.78
C THR A 259 -11.26 -36.19 35.34
N GLY A 260 -11.68 -37.16 36.15
CA GLY A 260 -12.88 -37.97 35.87
C GLY A 260 -14.20 -37.22 35.93
N THR A 261 -14.25 -36.08 36.62
CA THR A 261 -15.42 -35.20 36.73
C THR A 261 -15.34 -33.99 35.79
N PHE A 262 -14.45 -34.04 34.80
CA PHE A 262 -14.20 -32.93 33.89
C PHE A 262 -15.45 -32.56 33.07
N THR A 263 -15.82 -31.29 33.09
CA THR A 263 -16.91 -30.71 32.28
C THR A 263 -16.38 -29.64 31.33
N ALA A 264 -15.57 -28.71 31.86
CA ALA A 264 -14.84 -27.73 31.10
C ALA A 264 -13.63 -27.22 31.90
N ALA A 265 -12.65 -26.68 31.19
CA ALA A 265 -11.52 -25.93 31.72
C ALA A 265 -11.23 -24.73 30.82
N SER A 266 -10.61 -23.72 31.41
CA SER A 266 -10.02 -22.65 30.63
C SER A 266 -8.67 -22.25 31.20
N PHE A 267 -7.82 -21.75 30.33
CA PHE A 267 -6.54 -21.17 30.70
C PHE A 267 -6.19 -20.07 29.70
N SER A 268 -5.24 -19.21 30.03
CA SER A 268 -4.80 -18.15 29.13
C SER A 268 -3.31 -18.21 28.91
N TYR A 269 -2.90 -17.81 27.71
CA TYR A 269 -1.50 -17.66 27.36
C TYR A 269 -1.31 -16.38 26.54
N SER A 270 -0.12 -15.84 26.59
CA SER A 270 0.30 -14.67 25.82
C SER A 270 1.42 -15.03 24.85
N ALA A 271 1.51 -14.29 23.75
CA ALA A 271 2.65 -14.30 22.84
C ALA A 271 3.28 -12.91 22.88
N ALA A 272 4.62 -12.87 22.95
CA ALA A 272 5.41 -11.64 22.85
C ALA A 272 6.26 -11.68 21.57
N ASP A 273 6.30 -10.58 20.84
CA ASP A 273 7.14 -10.43 19.65
C ASP A 273 8.60 -10.03 19.98
N ASP A 274 9.42 -9.92 18.95
CA ASP A 274 10.84 -9.54 19.01
C ASP A 274 11.08 -8.05 19.35
N ARG A 275 10.01 -7.25 19.43
CA ARG A 275 10.02 -5.83 19.83
C ARG A 275 9.23 -5.58 21.14
N GLY A 276 8.78 -6.64 21.80
CA GLY A 276 8.13 -6.63 23.10
C GLY A 276 6.63 -6.32 23.12
N ALA A 277 5.90 -6.25 21.99
CA ALA A 277 4.44 -6.18 22.08
C ALA A 277 3.84 -7.56 22.38
N ILE A 278 2.71 -7.54 23.09
CA ILE A 278 2.11 -8.73 23.70
C ILE A 278 0.64 -8.83 23.28
N ALA A 279 0.21 -10.04 22.93
CA ALA A 279 -1.20 -10.39 22.76
C ALA A 279 -1.55 -11.61 23.60
N THR A 280 -2.81 -11.70 24.07
CA THR A 280 -3.29 -12.76 24.97
C THR A 280 -4.50 -13.47 24.41
N ALA A 281 -4.52 -14.79 24.51
CA ALA A 281 -5.65 -15.64 24.17
C ALA A 281 -6.14 -16.43 25.39
N THR A 282 -7.44 -16.71 25.42
CA THR A 282 -8.04 -17.68 26.34
C THR A 282 -8.41 -18.94 25.59
N ILE A 283 -7.95 -20.08 26.09
CA ILE A 283 -8.27 -21.41 25.57
C ILE A 283 -9.41 -22.00 26.36
N GLN A 284 -10.39 -22.52 25.64
CA GLN A 284 -11.53 -23.23 26.19
C GLN A 284 -11.39 -24.71 25.85
N ILE A 285 -11.47 -25.55 26.89
CA ILE A 285 -11.46 -27.00 26.77
C ILE A 285 -12.80 -27.50 27.29
N ALA A 286 -13.59 -28.16 26.45
CA ALA A 286 -14.90 -28.69 26.81
C ALA A 286 -14.89 -30.22 26.84
N ALA A 287 -15.70 -30.81 27.72
CA ALA A 287 -15.91 -32.24 27.73
C ALA A 287 -16.69 -32.69 26.48
N ILE A 288 -16.25 -33.78 25.86
CA ILE A 288 -17.06 -34.46 24.83
C ILE A 288 -18.28 -35.07 25.52
N ALA A 289 -19.48 -34.76 25.03
CA ALA A 289 -20.70 -35.37 25.52
C ALA A 289 -20.65 -36.90 25.30
N PRO A 290 -21.01 -37.73 26.29
CA PRO A 290 -21.10 -39.17 26.10
C PRO A 290 -22.10 -39.48 24.98
N ALA A 291 -21.77 -40.47 24.14
CA ALA A 291 -22.68 -40.94 23.11
C ALA A 291 -24.02 -41.36 23.75
N PRO A 292 -25.18 -41.08 23.10
CA PRO A 292 -26.46 -41.54 23.61
C PRO A 292 -26.41 -43.08 23.75
N SER A 293 -26.86 -43.59 24.89
CA SER A 293 -26.98 -45.04 25.10
C SER A 293 -27.80 -45.65 23.96
N PRO A 294 -27.40 -46.80 23.38
CA PRO A 294 -28.24 -47.45 22.38
C PRO A 294 -29.61 -47.72 22.98
N THR A 295 -30.66 -47.36 22.25
CA THR A 295 -32.02 -47.75 22.59
C THR A 295 -32.06 -49.28 22.66
N PRO A 296 -32.50 -49.89 23.77
CA PRO A 296 -32.57 -51.34 23.87
C PRO A 296 -33.40 -51.90 22.71
N SER A 297 -32.87 -52.93 22.04
CA SER A 297 -33.60 -53.61 20.97
C SER A 297 -34.93 -54.13 21.51
N PRO A 298 -36.06 -53.97 20.79
CA PRO A 298 -37.34 -54.48 21.25
C PRO A 298 -37.24 -55.98 21.51
N VAL A 299 -37.71 -56.41 22.69
CA VAL A 299 -37.82 -57.83 23.02
C VAL A 299 -38.74 -58.49 21.98
N PRO A 300 -38.34 -59.58 21.30
CA PRO A 300 -39.21 -60.29 20.38
C PRO A 300 -40.51 -60.68 21.10
N VAL A 301 -41.65 -60.27 20.54
CA VAL A 301 -42.96 -60.69 21.06
C VAL A 301 -43.09 -62.20 20.86
N PRO A 302 -43.45 -62.98 21.89
CA PRO A 302 -43.74 -64.41 21.70
C PRO A 302 -44.81 -64.59 20.64
N VAL A 303 -44.55 -65.44 19.64
CA VAL A 303 -45.54 -65.79 18.61
C VAL A 303 -46.71 -66.52 19.31
N PRO A 304 -47.97 -66.07 19.15
CA PRO A 304 -49.11 -66.77 19.73
C PRO A 304 -49.18 -68.21 19.23
N VAL A 305 -49.33 -69.17 20.14
CA VAL A 305 -49.58 -70.57 19.80
C VAL A 305 -50.97 -70.67 19.16
N PRO A 306 -51.14 -71.34 18.01
CA PRO A 306 -52.46 -71.51 17.38
C PRO A 306 -53.47 -72.17 18.34
N VAL A 307 -54.67 -71.59 18.44
CA VAL A 307 -55.77 -72.15 19.23
C VAL A 307 -56.36 -73.38 18.48
N PRO A 308 -56.52 -74.54 19.13
CA PRO A 308 -57.18 -75.70 18.50
C PRO A 308 -58.62 -75.38 18.08
N VAL A 309 -59.00 -75.79 16.87
CA VAL A 309 -60.37 -75.61 16.33
C VAL A 309 -61.33 -76.60 17.02
N PRO A 310 -62.49 -76.17 17.54
CA PRO A 310 -63.48 -77.06 18.14
C PRO A 310 -64.07 -78.06 17.13
N VAL A 311 -64.19 -79.33 17.54
CA VAL A 311 -64.86 -80.39 16.76
C VAL A 311 -66.38 -80.19 16.81
N PRO A 312 -67.13 -80.28 15.68
CA PRO A 312 -68.59 -80.16 15.69
C PRO A 312 -69.29 -81.24 16.53
N VAL A 313 -70.28 -80.84 17.33
CA VAL A 313 -71.11 -81.74 18.15
C VAL A 313 -72.19 -82.41 17.29
N PRO A 314 -72.43 -83.73 17.38
CA PRO A 314 -73.50 -84.42 16.66
C PRO A 314 -74.91 -83.94 17.07
N VAL A 315 -75.83 -83.83 16.10
CA VAL A 315 -77.24 -83.46 16.32
C VAL A 315 -78.02 -84.65 16.93
N PRO A 316 -78.76 -84.49 18.04
CA PRO A 316 -79.58 -85.55 18.63
C PRO A 316 -80.80 -85.93 17.77
N VAL A 317 -81.12 -87.22 17.72
CA VAL A 317 -82.34 -87.78 17.08
C VAL A 317 -83.54 -87.65 18.05
N PRO A 318 -84.74 -87.19 17.63
CA PRO A 318 -85.90 -87.08 18.51
C PRO A 318 -86.44 -88.46 18.96
N VAL A 319 -86.76 -88.58 20.26
CA VAL A 319 -87.42 -89.76 20.85
C VAL A 319 -88.88 -89.39 21.18
N PRO A 320 -89.90 -90.16 20.75
CA PRO A 320 -91.30 -89.91 21.11
C PRO A 320 -91.73 -90.77 22.31
N ILE A 321 -92.65 -90.25 23.14
CA ILE A 321 -93.69 -90.91 23.99
C ILE A 321 -93.96 -90.02 25.23
N SER A 322 -95.06 -90.08 26.00
CA SER A 322 -96.48 -90.46 25.84
C SER A 322 -97.19 -89.92 27.10
N ARG A 323 -98.49 -89.70 26.97
CA ARG A 323 -99.47 -89.10 27.90
C ARG A 323 -99.64 -89.92 29.20
N ILE A 324 -99.98 -89.28 30.36
CA ILE A 324 -101.18 -89.55 31.20
C ILE A 324 -101.13 -89.02 32.67
N ARG A 325 -102.24 -88.33 33.06
CA ARG A 325 -103.00 -88.21 34.34
C ARG A 325 -102.30 -87.77 35.65
N GLN A 326 -102.95 -87.18 36.66
CA GLN A 326 -104.25 -86.50 36.96
C GLN A 326 -104.22 -86.25 38.49
N PHE A 327 -104.73 -85.11 39.01
CA PHE A 327 -105.77 -84.98 40.06
C PHE A 327 -105.49 -83.83 41.07
N PRO A 328 -106.51 -83.30 41.79
CA PRO A 328 -106.69 -81.86 42.03
C PRO A 328 -106.69 -81.39 43.51
N TYR A 329 -106.60 -80.06 43.69
CA TYR A 329 -107.25 -79.10 44.64
C TYR A 329 -107.67 -79.56 46.07
N PRO A 330 -107.66 -78.68 47.13
CA PRO A 330 -108.61 -77.54 47.22
C PRO A 330 -108.28 -76.29 48.09
N TYR A 331 -109.07 -75.21 47.81
CA TYR A 331 -109.68 -74.14 48.66
C TYR A 331 -108.82 -73.42 49.74
N ARG A 332 -108.96 -72.10 50.02
CA ARG A 332 -110.16 -71.41 50.51
C ARG A 332 -109.99 -69.86 50.58
N THR A 333 -111.13 -69.17 50.50
CA THR A 333 -111.51 -67.73 50.70
C THR A 333 -111.25 -67.22 52.14
N ILE A 334 -111.40 -65.97 52.58
CA ILE A 334 -112.48 -64.93 52.58
C ILE A 334 -111.78 -63.64 53.13
N THR A 335 -111.99 -62.39 52.71
CA THR A 335 -113.14 -61.47 52.87
C THR A 335 -112.88 -60.23 52.03
#